data_AF-A0A373M5Z5-F1
#
_entry.id   AF-A0A373M5Z5-F1
#
_cell.length_a   1.000
_cell.length_b   1.000
_cell.length_c   1.000
_cell.angle_alpha   90.00
_cell.angle_beta   90.00
_cell.angle_gamma   90.00
#
_symmetry.space_group_name_H-M   'P 1'
#
loop_
_entity.id
_entity.type
_entity.pdbx_description
1 polymer ?
#
loop_
_entity_poly.entity_id
_entity_poly.type
_entity_poly.pdbx_seq_one_letter_code
_entity_poly.pdbx_strand_id
1 'polypeptide(L)'
;MRSNRQDRCEGMPMNSNNSVYVRMMVDVLKRKEKILQQILEQTKEQEVILKQEDVDYDRFQELLDEKGRQIDELNQIDEGFDALFKKVEKEITVHKKNYLTEIVTMQKLISAVSDLGLRIQALEAQNSERFKIYLASKRKQIHDYHVNSQTASRYYQNMANSHRPEQSYYFNEKQ
;
A
#
# COMPACT_ATOMS: atom_id res chain seq x y z
N MET A 1 58.54 -47.63 3.18
CA MET A 1 57.41 -47.35 4.10
C MET A 1 56.84 -46.00 3.73
N ARG A 2 55.53 -45.93 3.43
CA ARG A 2 54.85 -44.73 2.92
C ARG A 2 54.61 -43.75 4.07
N SER A 3 55.19 -42.56 3.97
CA SER A 3 54.93 -41.45 4.88
C SER A 3 53.64 -40.75 4.42
N ASN A 4 52.55 -41.00 5.14
CA ASN A 4 51.29 -40.28 5.02
C ASN A 4 51.53 -38.82 5.43
N ARG A 5 51.61 -37.91 4.46
CA ARG A 5 51.40 -36.50 4.74
C ARG A 5 49.91 -36.30 4.99
N GLN A 6 49.60 -35.98 6.23
CA GLN A 6 48.34 -35.39 6.65
C GLN A 6 48.02 -34.20 5.73
N ASP A 7 46.99 -34.33 4.90
CA ASP A 7 46.27 -33.18 4.35
C ASP A 7 45.58 -32.47 5.51
N ARG A 8 46.32 -31.59 6.19
CA ARG A 8 45.73 -30.57 7.05
C ARG A 8 45.13 -29.52 6.13
N CYS A 9 43.84 -29.63 5.88
CA CYS A 9 43.02 -28.49 5.46
C CYS A 9 43.02 -27.48 6.62
N GLU A 10 44.07 -26.67 6.72
CA GLU A 10 44.06 -25.45 7.53
C GLU A 10 42.98 -24.55 6.95
N GLY A 11 41.92 -24.31 7.71
CA GLY A 11 40.85 -23.40 7.33
C GLY A 11 41.44 -22.03 7.04
N MET A 12 41.33 -21.59 5.78
CA MET A 12 41.72 -20.24 5.40
C MET A 12 41.01 -19.23 6.32
N PRO A 13 41.70 -18.19 6.79
CA PRO A 13 41.10 -17.20 7.66
C PRO A 13 39.90 -16.57 6.95
N MET A 14 38.73 -16.67 7.60
CA MET A 14 37.50 -16.00 7.18
C MET A 14 37.80 -14.52 6.96
N ASN A 15 37.51 -14.01 5.76
CA ASN A 15 37.69 -12.61 5.45
C ASN A 15 36.64 -11.81 6.25
N SER A 16 37.06 -11.27 7.41
CA SER A 16 36.16 -10.69 8.44
C SER A 16 35.11 -9.74 7.84
N ASN A 17 35.50 -8.94 6.85
CA ASN A 17 34.63 -7.99 6.17
C ASN A 17 33.47 -8.66 5.43
N ASN A 18 33.68 -9.82 4.81
CA ASN A 18 32.64 -10.52 4.08
C ASN A 18 31.57 -11.09 5.02
N SER A 19 31.98 -11.60 6.18
CA SER A 19 31.03 -12.06 7.21
C SER A 19 30.13 -10.93 7.73
N VAL A 20 30.67 -9.72 7.85
CA VAL A 20 29.92 -8.53 8.25
C VAL A 20 28.89 -8.18 7.17
N TYR A 21 29.28 -8.17 5.90
CA TYR A 21 28.37 -7.88 4.79
C TYR A 21 27.24 -8.90 4.66
N VAL A 22 27.51 -10.20 4.83
CA VAL A 22 26.47 -11.25 4.79
C VAL A 22 25.46 -11.06 5.94
N ARG A 23 25.93 -10.72 7.14
CA ARG A 23 25.03 -10.41 8.27
C ARG A 23 24.21 -9.14 8.02
N MET A 24 24.82 -8.11 7.46
CA MET A 24 24.11 -6.88 7.06
C MET A 24 22.98 -7.18 6.06
N MET A 25 23.17 -8.11 5.11
CA MET A 25 22.09 -8.52 4.20
C MET A 25 20.89 -9.12 4.95
N VAL A 26 21.14 -9.95 5.98
CA VAL A 26 20.07 -10.49 6.82
C VAL A 26 19.33 -9.36 7.52
N ASP A 27 20.04 -8.38 8.07
CA ASP A 27 19.43 -7.26 8.78
C ASP A 27 18.63 -6.34 7.84
N VAL A 28 19.11 -6.15 6.62
CA VAL A 28 18.37 -5.44 5.56
C VAL A 28 17.04 -6.14 5.25
N LEU A 29 17.06 -7.47 5.07
CA LEU A 29 15.84 -8.23 4.81
C LEU A 29 14.85 -8.17 5.99
N LYS A 30 15.33 -8.22 7.23
CA LYS A 30 14.48 -8.04 8.43
C LYS A 30 13.85 -6.64 8.47
N ARG A 31 14.61 -5.60 8.11
CA ARG A 31 14.08 -4.24 8.02
C ARG A 31 12.99 -4.15 6.95
N LYS A 32 13.24 -4.74 5.76
CA LYS A 32 12.26 -4.82 4.67
C LYS A 32 10.97 -5.51 5.11
N GLU A 33 11.09 -6.65 5.78
CA GLU A 33 9.96 -7.39 6.35
C GLU A 33 9.15 -6.52 7.32
N LYS A 34 9.82 -5.84 8.25
CA LYS A 34 9.15 -4.96 9.23
C LYS A 34 8.37 -3.82 8.57
N ILE A 35 8.95 -3.16 7.57
CA ILE A 35 8.28 -2.07 6.85
C ILE A 35 7.05 -2.61 6.11
N LEU A 36 7.18 -3.77 5.44
CA LEU A 36 6.04 -4.40 4.75
C LEU A 36 4.94 -4.82 5.72
N GLN A 37 5.28 -5.31 6.92
CA GLN A 37 4.29 -5.59 7.96
C GLN A 37 3.53 -4.32 8.37
N GLN A 38 4.22 -3.18 8.51
CA GLN A 38 3.57 -1.90 8.82
C GLN A 38 2.63 -1.46 7.70
N ILE A 39 3.10 -1.50 6.44
CA ILE A 39 2.28 -1.19 5.27
C ILE A 39 1.03 -2.09 5.25
N LEU A 40 1.18 -3.38 5.52
CA LEU A 40 0.05 -4.32 5.55
C LEU A 40 -1.00 -3.90 6.60
N GLU A 41 -0.59 -3.52 7.81
CA GLU A 41 -1.54 -3.04 8.82
C GLU A 41 -2.20 -1.72 8.42
N GLN A 42 -1.46 -0.79 7.81
CA GLN A 42 -2.01 0.46 7.28
C GLN A 42 -2.99 0.22 6.12
N THR A 43 -2.71 -0.74 5.24
CA THR A 43 -3.64 -1.15 4.17
C THR A 43 -4.91 -1.79 4.75
N LYS A 44 -4.83 -2.54 5.86
CA LYS A 44 -6.03 -3.03 6.56
C LYS A 44 -6.80 -1.89 7.22
N GLU A 45 -6.12 -0.93 7.85
CA GLU A 45 -6.76 0.25 8.43
C GLU A 45 -7.49 1.07 7.35
N GLN A 46 -6.86 1.26 6.20
CA GLN A 46 -7.50 1.88 5.03
C GLN A 46 -8.78 1.13 4.61
N GLU A 47 -8.78 -0.21 4.63
CA GLU A 47 -9.99 -0.99 4.33
C GLU A 47 -11.11 -0.69 5.34
N VAL A 48 -10.76 -0.60 6.62
CA VAL A 48 -11.73 -0.28 7.69
C VAL A 48 -12.32 1.11 7.49
N ILE A 49 -11.49 2.12 7.19
CA ILE A 49 -11.94 3.50 6.92
C ILE A 49 -12.89 3.52 5.71
N LEU A 50 -12.55 2.84 4.62
CA LEU A 50 -13.38 2.79 3.41
C LEU A 50 -14.71 2.03 3.57
N LYS A 51 -14.89 1.29 4.67
CA LYS A 51 -16.16 0.61 5.00
C LYS A 51 -17.10 1.49 5.84
N GLN A 52 -16.63 2.62 6.36
CA GLN A 52 -17.44 3.53 7.16
C GLN A 52 -18.38 4.35 6.26
N GLU A 53 -19.54 4.74 6.80
CA GLU A 53 -20.54 5.54 6.06
C GLU A 53 -20.05 6.98 5.81
N ASP A 54 -19.31 7.52 6.79
CA ASP A 54 -18.57 8.77 6.66
C ASP A 54 -17.07 8.47 6.78
N VAL A 55 -16.33 8.76 5.70
CA VAL A 55 -14.89 8.46 5.64
C VAL A 55 -14.14 9.57 6.34
N ASP A 56 -13.27 9.19 7.27
CA ASP A 56 -12.24 10.08 7.82
C ASP A 56 -11.17 10.36 6.75
N TYR A 57 -11.37 11.46 6.01
CA TYR A 57 -10.49 11.85 4.92
C TYR A 57 -9.10 12.27 5.39
N ASP A 58 -9.00 12.89 6.55
CA ASP A 58 -7.72 13.34 7.10
C ASP A 58 -6.87 12.13 7.44
N ARG A 59 -7.44 11.16 8.17
CA ARG A 59 -6.73 9.91 8.48
C ARG A 59 -6.42 9.09 7.22
N PHE A 60 -7.34 9.06 6.25
CA PHE A 60 -7.11 8.37 4.99
C PHE A 60 -5.92 8.97 4.21
N GLN A 61 -5.82 10.30 4.15
CA GLN A 61 -4.70 10.99 3.50
C GLN A 61 -3.38 10.74 4.24
N GLU A 62 -3.38 10.81 5.57
CA GLU A 62 -2.19 10.49 6.39
C GLU A 62 -1.67 9.08 6.09
N LEU A 63 -2.56 8.09 6.01
CA LEU A 63 -2.19 6.70 5.67
C LEU A 63 -1.54 6.60 4.29
N LEU A 64 -2.02 7.35 3.29
CA LEU A 64 -1.41 7.36 1.97
C LEU A 64 -0.01 7.96 2.01
N ASP A 65 0.18 9.06 2.74
CA ASP A 65 1.46 9.74 2.86
C ASP A 65 2.48 8.91 3.66
N GLU A 66 2.04 8.23 4.73
CA GLU A 66 2.86 7.30 5.50
C GLU A 66 3.34 6.12 4.65
N LYS A 67 2.42 5.46 3.93
CA LYS A 67 2.76 4.37 3.02
C LYS A 67 3.68 4.83 1.90
N GLY A 68 3.48 6.03 1.37
CA GLY A 68 4.36 6.64 0.36
C GLY A 68 5.81 6.73 0.86
N ARG A 69 6.02 7.29 2.06
CA ARG A 69 7.35 7.38 2.68
C ARG A 69 8.00 6.01 2.91
N GLN A 70 7.22 5.02 3.33
CA GLN A 70 7.72 3.66 3.54
C GLN A 70 8.08 2.96 2.23
N ILE A 71 7.33 3.21 1.15
CA ILE A 71 7.66 2.70 -0.20
C ILE A 71 8.97 3.32 -0.70
N ASP A 72 9.17 4.62 -0.48
CA ASP A 72 10.43 5.28 -0.82
C ASP A 72 11.61 4.69 -0.02
N GLU A 73 11.41 4.40 1.27
CA GLU A 73 12.40 3.71 2.10
C GLU A 73 12.69 2.29 1.58
N LEU A 74 11.66 1.54 1.17
CA LEU A 74 11.83 0.20 0.58
C LEU A 74 12.66 0.25 -0.71
N ASN A 75 12.43 1.24 -1.57
CA ASN A 75 13.19 1.41 -2.81
C ASN A 75 14.68 1.68 -2.52
N GLN A 76 14.97 2.56 -1.56
CA GLN A 76 16.36 2.82 -1.14
C GLN A 76 17.03 1.59 -0.54
N ILE A 77 16.28 0.81 0.24
CA ILE A 77 16.76 -0.45 0.82
C ILE A 77 17.11 -1.45 -0.28
N ASP A 78 16.27 -1.57 -1.32
CA ASP A 78 16.49 -2.52 -2.42
C ASP A 78 17.73 -2.16 -3.25
N GLU A 79 17.94 -0.88 -3.55
CA GLU A 79 19.17 -0.42 -4.21
C GLU A 79 20.43 -0.77 -3.38
N GLY A 80 20.37 -0.53 -2.07
CA GLY A 80 21.46 -0.87 -1.14
C GLY A 80 21.70 -2.37 -1.03
N PHE A 81 20.64 -3.18 -1.04
CA PHE A 81 20.70 -4.62 -0.98
C PHE A 81 21.39 -5.21 -2.21
N ASP A 82 21.02 -4.77 -3.42
CA ASP A 82 21.62 -5.23 -4.66
C ASP A 82 23.12 -4.92 -4.74
N ALA A 83 23.50 -3.71 -4.31
CA ALA A 83 24.90 -3.30 -4.23
C ALA A 83 25.70 -4.16 -3.23
N LEU A 84 25.10 -4.52 -2.10
CA LEU A 84 25.71 -5.37 -1.09
C LEU A 84 25.82 -6.82 -1.56
N PHE A 85 24.77 -7.36 -2.18
CA PHE A 85 24.75 -8.73 -2.69
C PHE A 85 25.85 -8.97 -3.72
N LYS A 86 26.02 -8.06 -4.70
CA LYS A 86 27.08 -8.15 -5.71
C LYS A 86 28.49 -8.28 -5.11
N LYS A 87 28.73 -7.72 -3.91
CA LYS A 87 30.03 -7.81 -3.22
C LYS A 87 30.24 -9.15 -2.54
N VAL A 88 29.19 -9.78 -2.03
CA VAL A 88 29.28 -11.02 -1.25
C VAL A 88 28.88 -12.28 -2.02
N GLU A 89 28.26 -12.16 -3.19
CA GLU A 89 27.77 -13.29 -3.99
C GLU A 89 28.85 -14.33 -4.26
N LYS A 90 30.04 -13.87 -4.70
CA LYS A 90 31.19 -14.76 -4.97
C LYS A 90 31.65 -15.48 -3.70
N GLU A 91 31.72 -14.77 -2.58
CA GLU A 91 32.12 -15.33 -1.29
C GLU A 91 31.10 -16.39 -0.82
N ILE A 92 29.81 -16.07 -0.84
CA ILE A 92 28.73 -16.98 -0.43
C ILE A 92 28.74 -18.25 -1.31
N THR A 93 29.10 -18.12 -2.59
CA THR A 93 29.14 -19.25 -3.52
C THR A 93 30.35 -20.15 -3.26
N VAL A 94 31.54 -19.57 -3.08
CA VAL A 94 32.80 -20.31 -2.87
C VAL A 94 32.88 -20.91 -1.46
N HIS A 95 32.44 -20.16 -0.45
CA HIS A 95 32.56 -20.51 0.97
C HIS A 95 31.20 -20.78 1.62
N LYS A 96 30.25 -21.35 0.87
CA LYS A 96 28.85 -21.60 1.28
C LYS A 96 28.69 -22.22 2.66
N LYS A 97 29.56 -23.19 3.02
CA LYS A 97 29.50 -23.88 4.32
C LYS A 97 29.65 -22.93 5.51
N ASN A 98 30.37 -21.82 5.33
CA ASN A 98 30.66 -20.86 6.39
C ASN A 98 29.50 -19.91 6.67
N TYR A 99 28.53 -19.83 5.76
CA TYR A 99 27.40 -18.90 5.81
C TYR A 99 26.05 -19.63 5.77
N LEU A 100 26.03 -20.93 6.04
CA LEU A 100 24.84 -21.77 5.85
C LEU A 100 23.64 -21.25 6.64
N THR A 101 23.86 -20.82 7.88
CA THR A 101 22.82 -20.28 8.76
C THR A 101 22.24 -18.97 8.21
N GLU A 102 23.10 -18.05 7.78
CA GLU A 102 22.71 -16.78 7.19
C GLU A 102 21.96 -16.98 5.88
N ILE A 103 22.43 -17.88 5.00
CA ILE A 103 21.76 -18.22 3.74
C ILE A 103 20.33 -18.74 3.99
N VAL A 104 20.18 -19.72 4.90
CA VAL A 104 18.86 -20.27 5.23
C VAL A 104 17.94 -19.20 5.82
N THR A 105 18.49 -18.31 6.63
CA THR A 105 17.74 -17.19 7.23
C THR A 105 17.29 -16.20 6.14
N MET A 106 18.19 -15.80 5.23
CA MET A 106 17.85 -14.92 4.11
C MET A 106 16.77 -15.55 3.21
N GLN A 107 16.87 -16.84 2.90
CA GLN A 107 15.85 -17.54 2.10
C GLN A 107 14.46 -17.46 2.74
N LYS A 108 14.37 -17.71 4.05
CA LYS A 108 13.11 -17.58 4.80
C LYS A 108 12.56 -16.15 4.77
N LEU A 109 13.43 -15.17 5.00
CA LEU A 109 13.04 -13.75 4.98
C LEU A 109 12.58 -13.31 3.59
N ILE A 110 13.25 -13.75 2.52
CA ILE A 110 12.86 -13.45 1.14
C ILE A 110 11.46 -14.02 0.86
N SER A 111 11.18 -15.25 1.28
CA SER A 111 9.84 -15.83 1.16
C SER A 111 8.79 -15.05 1.94
N ALA A 112 9.09 -14.65 3.18
CA ALA A 112 8.17 -13.85 4.00
C ALA A 112 7.89 -12.47 3.40
N VAL A 113 8.94 -11.76 2.96
CA VAL A 113 8.85 -10.47 2.25
C VAL A 113 8.00 -10.59 0.99
N SER A 114 8.17 -11.66 0.22
CA SER A 114 7.41 -11.89 -1.01
C SER A 114 5.93 -12.14 -0.73
N ASP A 115 5.62 -12.96 0.28
CA ASP A 115 4.24 -13.23 0.72
C ASP A 115 3.55 -11.95 1.23
N LEU A 116 4.24 -11.14 2.04
CA LEU A 116 3.73 -9.84 2.49
C LEU A 116 3.42 -8.93 1.30
N GLY A 117 4.33 -8.84 0.32
CA GLY A 117 4.12 -8.05 -0.89
C GLY A 117 2.86 -8.46 -1.66
N LEU A 118 2.65 -9.76 -1.87
CA LEU A 118 1.46 -10.29 -2.53
C LEU A 118 0.17 -9.96 -1.77
N ARG A 119 0.18 -10.09 -0.44
CA ARG A 119 -0.98 -9.76 0.40
C ARG A 119 -1.32 -8.27 0.35
N ILE A 120 -0.31 -7.40 0.43
CA ILE A 120 -0.49 -5.94 0.31
C ILE A 120 -1.08 -5.61 -1.06
N GLN A 121 -0.54 -6.15 -2.15
CA GLN A 121 -1.05 -5.91 -3.50
C GLN A 121 -2.53 -6.32 -3.66
N ALA A 122 -2.90 -7.49 -3.15
CA ALA A 122 -4.27 -7.97 -3.19
C ALA A 122 -5.23 -7.05 -2.41
N LEU A 123 -4.84 -6.62 -1.20
CA LEU A 123 -5.67 -5.73 -0.39
C LEU A 123 -5.74 -4.31 -0.97
N GLU A 124 -4.64 -3.75 -1.50
CA GLU A 124 -4.65 -2.46 -2.18
C GLU A 124 -5.56 -2.46 -3.40
N ALA A 125 -5.57 -3.55 -4.18
CA ALA A 125 -6.50 -3.69 -5.30
C ALA A 125 -7.97 -3.64 -4.84
N GLN A 126 -8.30 -4.33 -3.74
CA GLN A 126 -9.63 -4.30 -3.15
C GLN A 126 -9.99 -2.90 -2.60
N ASN A 127 -9.06 -2.26 -1.89
CA ASN A 127 -9.24 -0.92 -1.34
C ASN A 127 -9.43 0.13 -2.44
N SER A 128 -8.65 0.04 -3.52
CA SER A 128 -8.78 0.92 -4.69
C SER A 128 -10.18 0.80 -5.30
N GLU A 129 -10.69 -0.41 -5.45
CA GLU A 129 -12.02 -0.62 -6.00
C GLU A 129 -13.13 -0.10 -5.09
N ARG A 130 -13.04 -0.35 -3.78
CA ARG A 130 -13.95 0.23 -2.79
C ARG A 130 -13.94 1.76 -2.83
N PHE A 131 -12.76 2.36 -2.93
CA PHE A 131 -12.63 3.81 -2.99
C PHE A 131 -13.27 4.39 -4.27
N LYS A 132 -13.13 3.74 -5.43
CA LYS A 132 -13.84 4.16 -6.66
C LYS A 132 -15.36 4.11 -6.50
N ILE A 133 -15.89 3.04 -5.90
CA ILE A 133 -17.33 2.90 -5.62
C ILE A 133 -17.79 4.00 -4.67
N TYR A 134 -17.03 4.24 -3.59
CA TYR A 134 -17.28 5.31 -2.64
C TYR A 134 -17.35 6.69 -3.33
N LEU A 135 -16.36 7.03 -4.16
CA LEU A 135 -16.35 8.28 -4.93
C LEU A 135 -17.55 8.41 -5.87
N ALA A 136 -17.91 7.34 -6.57
CA ALA A 136 -19.09 7.32 -7.43
C ALA A 136 -20.38 7.58 -6.65
N SER A 137 -20.52 6.98 -5.46
CA SER A 137 -21.67 7.19 -4.58
C SER A 137 -21.77 8.62 -4.05
N LYS A 138 -20.66 9.23 -3.61
CA LYS A 138 -20.62 10.62 -3.13
C LYS A 138 -20.93 11.61 -4.26
N ARG A 139 -20.42 11.39 -5.48
CA ARG A 139 -20.77 12.21 -6.65
C ARG A 139 -22.27 12.16 -6.95
N LYS A 140 -22.88 10.98 -6.87
CA LYS A 140 -24.33 10.83 -7.07
C LYS A 140 -25.11 11.57 -5.98
N GLN A 141 -24.72 11.47 -4.72
CA GLN A 141 -25.38 12.19 -3.62
C GLN A 141 -25.34 13.72 -3.82
N ILE A 142 -24.19 14.27 -4.25
CA ILE A 142 -24.05 15.68 -4.57
C ILE A 142 -24.98 16.06 -5.74
N HIS A 143 -25.02 15.25 -6.80
CA HIS A 143 -25.91 15.48 -7.93
C HIS A 143 -27.39 15.46 -7.53
N ASP A 144 -27.81 14.43 -6.80
CA ASP A 144 -29.20 14.27 -6.33
C ASP A 144 -29.59 15.42 -5.40
N TYR A 145 -28.68 15.91 -4.54
CA TYR A 145 -28.89 17.10 -3.72
C TYR A 145 -29.14 18.36 -4.57
N HIS A 146 -28.32 18.60 -5.61
CA HIS A 146 -28.51 19.73 -6.51
C HIS A 146 -29.83 19.64 -7.29
N VAL A 147 -30.19 18.45 -7.79
CA VAL A 147 -31.46 18.22 -8.51
C VAL A 147 -32.66 18.41 -7.59
N ASN A 148 -32.62 17.88 -6.37
CA ASN A 148 -33.69 18.03 -5.39
C ASN A 148 -33.83 19.49 -4.94
N SER A 149 -32.73 20.20 -4.71
CA SER A 149 -32.75 21.64 -4.38
C SER A 149 -33.34 22.47 -5.53
N GLN A 150 -32.97 22.17 -6.78
CA GLN A 150 -33.53 22.87 -7.94
C GLN A 150 -35.02 22.55 -8.13
N THR A 151 -35.43 21.30 -7.89
CA THR A 151 -36.82 20.86 -7.97
C THR A 151 -37.67 21.49 -6.87
N ALA A 152 -37.18 21.55 -5.64
CA ALA A 152 -37.83 22.26 -4.54
C ALA A 152 -37.96 23.77 -4.83
N SER A 153 -36.89 24.40 -5.34
CA SER A 153 -36.93 25.81 -5.74
C SER A 153 -37.96 26.07 -6.85
N ARG A 154 -38.06 25.18 -7.86
CA ARG A 154 -39.08 25.26 -8.92
C ARG A 154 -40.49 25.04 -8.38
N TYR A 155 -40.66 24.12 -7.43
CA TYR A 155 -41.93 23.90 -6.76
C TYR A 155 -42.41 25.14 -6.01
N TYR A 156 -41.54 25.77 -5.19
CA TYR A 156 -41.87 27.01 -4.49
C TYR A 156 -42.09 28.20 -5.44
N GLN A 157 -41.30 28.34 -6.50
CA GLN A 157 -41.51 29.39 -7.51
C GLN A 157 -42.85 29.25 -8.23
N ASN A 158 -43.22 28.04 -8.63
CA ASN A 158 -44.50 27.77 -9.30
C ASN A 158 -45.68 28.00 -8.35
N MET A 159 -45.56 27.61 -7.08
CA MET A 159 -46.62 27.78 -6.08
C MET A 159 -46.79 29.24 -5.61
N ALA A 160 -45.70 30.02 -5.58
CA ALA A 160 -45.74 31.47 -5.34
C ALA A 160 -46.34 32.25 -6.53
N ASN A 161 -46.09 31.80 -7.76
CA ASN A 161 -46.71 32.38 -8.96
C ASN A 161 -48.20 32.02 -9.10
N SER A 162 -48.66 30.94 -8.48
CA SER A 162 -50.08 30.55 -8.43
C SER A 162 -50.92 31.32 -7.38
N HIS A 163 -50.30 32.11 -6.49
CA HIS A 163 -50.98 32.96 -5.50
C HIS A 163 -51.01 34.44 -5.90
N ARG A 164 -51.19 34.74 -7.19
CA ARG A 164 -51.67 36.05 -7.63
C ARG A 164 -53.20 36.00 -7.72
N PRO A 165 -53.95 36.66 -6.83
CA PRO A 165 -55.41 36.74 -6.95
C PRO A 165 -55.78 37.54 -8.20
N GLU A 166 -56.36 36.82 -9.16
CA GLU A 166 -57.26 37.20 -10.27
C GLU A 166 -57.14 38.60 -10.92
N GLN A 167 -56.73 38.61 -12.19
CA GLN A 167 -57.53 39.32 -13.19
C GLN A 167 -58.68 38.40 -13.60
N SER A 168 -59.78 38.51 -12.85
CA SER A 168 -61.10 38.06 -13.28
C SER A 168 -61.62 39.08 -14.30
N TYR A 169 -61.76 38.67 -15.55
CA TYR A 169 -62.63 39.36 -16.50
C TYR A 169 -63.68 38.37 -17.00
N TYR A 170 -64.91 38.70 -16.64
CA TYR A 170 -66.14 37.98 -16.88
C TYR A 170 -66.44 37.77 -18.37
N PHE A 171 -67.07 36.63 -18.63
CA PHE A 171 -68.05 36.31 -19.66
C PHE A 171 -68.52 37.45 -20.60
N ASN A 172 -68.51 37.18 -21.91
CA ASN A 172 -69.72 37.38 -22.72
C ASN A 172 -69.71 36.47 -23.96
N GLU A 173 -70.61 35.47 -23.97
CA GLU A 173 -71.05 34.78 -25.18
C GLU A 173 -72.36 35.40 -25.70
N LYS A 174 -72.44 35.53 -27.03
CA LYS A 174 -73.60 35.75 -27.93
C LYS A 174 -74.07 37.18 -28.22
N GLN A 175 -73.87 37.62 -29.47
CA GLN A 175 -74.87 37.54 -30.55
C GLN A 175 -74.19 37.28 -31.89
#